data_AF-A0A9E7EFI0-F1
#
_entry.id   AF-A0A9E7EFI0-F1
#
_cell.length_a   1.000
_cell.length_b   1.000
_cell.length_c   1.000
_cell.angle_alpha   90.00
_cell.angle_beta   90.00
_cell.angle_gamma   90.00
#
_symmetry.space_group_name_H-M   'P 1'
#
loop_
_entity.id
_entity.type
_entity.pdbx_description
1 polymer ?
#
loop_
_entity_poly.entity_id
_entity_poly.type
_entity_poly.pdbx_seq_one_letter_code
_entity_poly.pdbx_strand_id
1 'polypeptide(L)'
;MDFELRVAREKLEREQRAGKERAKAKRERERRAKAEAVRQRDAIEAAQRSKRLDAARAQIEAEHRMEESMLLGKGVIFYRTLEAIPFNGFGDKIKLPPSCFQELSDQGALDKGPMYFRLSLVDESVPSVSDATNEGEHRATHSGVLEFTAREGSVELPSHVWSNLLSGVSLDVPLVEVRYVSLPKGTYAKLQPDGMGFSDIPNHKAVLETTLRRHATLSQGDIITVSYGELNYKLRVLETKPASSVSVLETDIEVDIEGHDSAQESSRNQPVLAPLVIGKVEEGIVEEGTFNYYKFSVEAAMIDEVASGRMNIEVKIEADAGDGDTNVYLSRHPLIFPTQHRHEWSSHEMGSKVLTVRPKDPSLVAGTYSIGVFGFKGVTKYHISVAFKDNVKQKIGGHATVSSPIDMESVECRNCKHFISSQTILLHEAYCLRHNVLCRHNGCGVVLRKEEAANHVHCNKCGQAFQQGQIEKHMKVFHEPVHCPCGVILEKEQMIEHQSSTCPLRLIMCRFCGDMVQAGSTPADARDRLRGLFEHESICGSRTAPCDSCGRAIMLKEMDIHVIAVHQKS
;
A
#
# COMPACT_ATOMS: atom_id res chain seq x y z
N MET A 1 -20.42 -72.24 -96.11
CA MET A 1 -20.10 -73.11 -94.97
C MET A 1 -18.95 -72.59 -94.08
N ASP A 2 -18.21 -71.52 -94.46
CA ASP A 2 -17.04 -71.03 -93.67
C ASP A 2 -17.29 -69.82 -92.75
N PHE A 3 -18.42 -69.13 -92.88
CA PHE A 3 -18.73 -67.93 -92.08
C PHE A 3 -19.28 -68.31 -90.69
N GLU A 4 -20.16 -69.30 -90.63
CA GLU A 4 -20.80 -69.74 -89.38
C GLU A 4 -19.84 -70.42 -88.39
N LEU A 5 -18.87 -71.20 -88.91
CA LEU A 5 -17.82 -71.84 -88.09
C LEU A 5 -16.84 -70.82 -87.47
N ARG A 6 -16.56 -69.72 -88.19
CA ARG A 6 -15.67 -68.64 -87.71
C ARG A 6 -16.35 -67.82 -86.60
N VAL A 7 -17.64 -67.52 -86.78
CA VAL A 7 -18.47 -66.85 -85.76
C VAL A 7 -18.63 -67.70 -84.50
N ALA A 8 -18.81 -69.02 -84.64
CA ALA A 8 -18.91 -69.94 -83.51
C ALA A 8 -17.59 -70.03 -82.71
N ARG A 9 -16.44 -70.06 -83.38
CA ARG A 9 -15.12 -70.08 -82.74
C ARG A 9 -14.80 -68.76 -82.03
N GLU A 10 -15.10 -67.62 -82.66
CA GLU A 10 -14.95 -66.32 -81.99
C GLU A 10 -15.87 -66.18 -80.77
N LYS A 11 -17.10 -66.70 -80.85
CA LYS A 11 -18.03 -66.71 -79.71
C LYS A 11 -17.48 -67.55 -78.55
N LEU A 12 -16.96 -68.74 -78.85
CA LEU A 12 -16.33 -69.61 -77.84
C LEU A 12 -15.08 -68.96 -77.24
N GLU A 13 -14.23 -68.33 -78.04
CA GLU A 13 -13.04 -67.61 -77.54
C GLU A 13 -13.40 -66.37 -76.71
N ARG A 14 -14.45 -65.64 -77.07
CA ARG A 14 -14.99 -64.52 -76.26
C ARG A 14 -15.56 -65.02 -74.94
N GLU A 15 -16.29 -66.13 -74.94
CA GLU A 15 -16.82 -66.74 -73.72
C GLU A 15 -15.70 -67.28 -72.81
N GLN A 16 -14.66 -67.90 -73.37
CA GLN A 16 -13.50 -68.36 -72.61
C GLN A 16 -12.68 -67.19 -72.04
N ARG A 17 -12.49 -66.10 -72.79
CA ARG A 17 -11.84 -64.87 -72.28
C ARG A 17 -12.68 -64.20 -71.21
N ALA A 18 -13.99 -64.04 -71.42
CA ALA A 18 -14.90 -63.48 -70.43
C ALA A 18 -14.95 -64.32 -69.15
N GLY A 19 -14.89 -65.66 -69.25
CA GLY A 19 -14.80 -66.57 -68.10
C GLY A 19 -13.50 -66.38 -67.31
N LYS A 20 -12.35 -66.27 -68.00
CA LYS A 20 -11.04 -66.02 -67.37
C LYS A 20 -11.00 -64.63 -66.71
N GLU A 21 -11.54 -63.60 -67.35
CA GLU A 21 -11.61 -62.25 -66.79
C GLU A 21 -12.53 -62.18 -65.57
N ARG A 22 -13.70 -62.82 -65.61
CA ARG A 22 -14.60 -62.93 -64.44
C ARG A 22 -13.95 -63.67 -63.27
N ALA A 23 -13.22 -64.75 -63.54
CA ALA A 23 -12.48 -65.49 -62.50
C ALA A 23 -11.33 -64.65 -61.90
N LYS A 24 -10.60 -63.89 -62.73
CA LYS A 24 -9.55 -62.97 -62.29
C LYS A 24 -10.12 -61.81 -61.45
N ALA A 25 -11.22 -61.20 -61.91
CA ALA A 25 -11.91 -60.14 -61.19
C ALA A 25 -12.47 -60.62 -59.84
N LYS A 26 -13.01 -61.85 -59.77
CA LYS A 26 -13.47 -62.45 -58.51
C LYS A 26 -12.31 -62.65 -57.52
N ARG A 27 -11.18 -63.21 -57.98
CA ARG A 27 -9.98 -63.37 -57.14
C ARG A 27 -9.41 -62.04 -56.66
N GLU A 28 -9.41 -61.02 -57.52
CA GLU A 28 -8.94 -59.68 -57.14
C GLU A 28 -9.86 -59.01 -56.13
N ARG A 29 -11.19 -59.15 -56.28
CA ARG A 29 -12.18 -58.67 -55.31
C ARG A 29 -12.05 -59.38 -53.96
N GLU A 30 -11.86 -60.69 -53.95
CA GLU A 30 -11.60 -61.46 -52.73
C GLU A 30 -10.28 -61.03 -52.06
N ARG A 31 -9.22 -60.77 -52.84
CA ARG A 31 -7.94 -60.26 -52.31
C ARG A 31 -8.09 -58.87 -51.70
N ARG A 32 -8.82 -57.96 -52.35
CA ARG A 32 -9.11 -56.61 -51.84
C ARG A 32 -9.95 -56.67 -50.55
N ALA A 33 -11.01 -57.48 -50.54
CA ALA A 33 -11.85 -57.67 -49.35
C ALA A 33 -11.06 -58.27 -48.17
N LYS A 34 -10.16 -59.23 -48.40
CA LYS A 34 -9.27 -59.76 -47.36
C LYS A 34 -8.28 -58.71 -46.86
N ALA A 35 -7.69 -57.90 -47.75
CA ALA A 35 -6.78 -56.83 -47.35
C ALA A 35 -7.47 -55.73 -46.54
N GLU A 36 -8.72 -55.40 -46.89
CA GLU A 36 -9.53 -54.44 -46.15
C GLU A 36 -9.94 -54.96 -44.78
N ALA A 37 -10.33 -56.24 -44.67
CA ALA A 37 -10.63 -56.89 -43.39
C ALA A 37 -9.41 -56.93 -42.46
N VAL A 38 -8.21 -57.18 -43.01
CA VAL A 38 -6.96 -57.11 -42.23
C VAL A 38 -6.69 -55.67 -41.76
N ARG A 39 -6.83 -54.67 -42.63
CA ARG A 39 -6.65 -53.25 -42.23
C ARG A 39 -7.64 -52.81 -41.15
N GLN A 40 -8.90 -53.23 -41.25
CA GLN A 40 -9.91 -52.92 -40.22
C GLN A 40 -9.57 -53.58 -38.89
N ARG A 41 -9.12 -54.84 -38.92
CA ARG A 41 -8.67 -55.55 -37.71
C ARG A 41 -7.44 -54.89 -37.09
N ASP A 42 -6.44 -54.54 -37.89
CA ASP A 42 -5.22 -53.86 -37.43
C ASP A 42 -5.55 -52.48 -36.84
N ALA A 43 -6.49 -51.74 -37.44
CA ALA A 43 -6.97 -50.45 -36.91
C ALA A 43 -7.69 -50.59 -35.56
N ILE A 44 -8.50 -51.64 -35.38
CA ILE A 44 -9.16 -51.94 -34.10
C ILE A 44 -8.13 -52.35 -33.04
N GLU A 45 -7.19 -53.23 -33.38
CA GLU A 45 -6.12 -53.65 -32.47
C GLU A 45 -5.20 -52.46 -32.09
N ALA A 46 -4.89 -51.56 -33.04
CA ALA A 46 -4.12 -50.34 -32.78
C ALA A 46 -4.89 -49.35 -31.88
N ALA A 47 -6.18 -49.14 -32.11
CA ALA A 47 -7.01 -48.28 -31.27
C ALA A 47 -7.16 -48.84 -29.84
N GLN A 48 -7.32 -50.16 -29.70
CA GLN A 48 -7.33 -50.83 -28.39
C GLN A 48 -5.97 -50.74 -27.69
N ARG A 49 -4.86 -50.84 -28.43
CA ARG A 49 -3.51 -50.67 -27.89
C ARG A 49 -3.27 -49.23 -27.40
N SER A 50 -3.70 -48.21 -28.15
CA SER A 50 -3.62 -46.81 -27.70
C SER A 50 -4.40 -46.62 -26.41
N LYS A 51 -5.67 -47.03 -26.36
CA LYS A 51 -6.50 -46.92 -25.15
C LYS A 51 -5.87 -47.62 -23.93
N ARG A 52 -5.22 -48.77 -24.12
CA ARG A 52 -4.51 -49.46 -23.03
C ARG A 52 -3.27 -48.70 -22.58
N LEU A 53 -2.51 -48.11 -23.51
CA LEU A 53 -1.34 -47.30 -23.19
C LEU A 53 -1.74 -46.00 -22.48
N ASP A 54 -2.83 -45.36 -22.93
CA ASP A 54 -3.37 -44.14 -22.32
C ASP A 54 -3.92 -44.44 -20.93
N ALA A 55 -4.66 -45.55 -20.76
CA ALA A 55 -5.11 -46.01 -19.45
C ALA A 55 -3.95 -46.35 -18.50
N ALA A 56 -2.89 -47.01 -19.00
CA ALA A 56 -1.71 -47.32 -18.22
C ALA A 56 -0.94 -46.05 -17.83
N ARG A 57 -0.82 -45.07 -18.72
CA ARG A 57 -0.22 -43.76 -18.41
C ARG A 57 -1.03 -43.01 -17.35
N ALA A 58 -2.36 -42.96 -17.51
CA ALA A 58 -3.26 -42.34 -16.54
C ALA A 58 -3.17 -43.03 -15.17
N GLN A 59 -3.01 -44.36 -15.14
CA GLN A 59 -2.81 -45.09 -13.90
C GLN A 59 -1.45 -44.79 -13.24
N ILE A 60 -0.35 -44.79 -14.01
CA ILE A 60 0.98 -44.43 -13.50
C ILE A 60 0.99 -42.99 -12.98
N GLU A 61 0.33 -42.07 -13.67
CA GLU A 61 0.23 -40.67 -13.25
C GLU A 61 -0.62 -40.54 -11.98
N ALA A 62 -1.72 -41.29 -11.86
CA ALA A 62 -2.54 -41.33 -10.65
C ALA A 62 -1.77 -41.91 -9.45
N GLU A 63 -1.03 -43.00 -9.67
CA GLU A 63 -0.15 -43.61 -8.65
C GLU A 63 0.95 -42.63 -8.22
N HIS A 64 1.62 -41.97 -9.16
CA HIS A 64 2.64 -40.96 -8.86
C HIS A 64 2.06 -39.74 -8.09
N ARG A 65 0.88 -39.24 -8.49
CA ARG A 65 0.18 -38.16 -7.76
C ARG A 65 -0.23 -38.60 -6.34
N MET A 66 -0.60 -39.86 -6.18
CA MET A 66 -0.94 -40.42 -4.86
C MET A 66 0.29 -40.55 -3.97
N GLU A 67 1.41 -41.06 -4.50
CA GLU A 67 2.70 -41.12 -3.79
C GLU A 67 3.18 -39.72 -3.41
N GLU A 68 3.10 -38.75 -4.31
CA GLU A 68 3.43 -37.34 -4.04
C GLU A 68 2.54 -36.75 -2.94
N SER A 69 1.23 -37.04 -2.95
CA SER A 69 0.30 -36.63 -1.87
C SER A 69 0.69 -37.22 -0.52
N MET A 70 1.07 -38.50 -0.52
CA MET A 70 1.50 -39.20 0.68
C MET A 70 2.78 -38.60 1.26
N LEU A 71 3.73 -38.20 0.40
CA LEU A 71 4.97 -37.53 0.79
C LEU A 71 4.70 -36.13 1.33
N LEU A 72 3.97 -35.29 0.60
CA LEU A 72 3.68 -33.90 0.98
C LEU A 72 2.83 -33.79 2.24
N GLY A 73 1.87 -34.69 2.44
CA GLY A 73 1.02 -34.73 3.62
C GLY A 73 1.62 -35.48 4.81
N LYS A 74 2.91 -35.87 4.75
CA LYS A 74 3.57 -36.71 5.77
C LYS A 74 2.74 -37.96 6.14
N GLY A 75 2.10 -38.60 5.16
CA GLY A 75 1.24 -39.77 5.34
C GLY A 75 -0.26 -39.48 5.55
N VAL A 76 -0.71 -38.22 5.46
CA VAL A 76 -2.14 -37.85 5.38
C VAL A 76 -2.46 -37.53 3.93
N ILE A 77 -3.52 -38.13 3.39
CA ILE A 77 -3.99 -37.88 2.03
C ILE A 77 -5.40 -37.30 2.15
N PHE A 78 -5.51 -36.00 1.90
CA PHE A 78 -6.78 -35.29 1.90
C PHE A 78 -6.81 -34.35 0.70
N TYR A 79 -7.81 -34.51 -0.15
CA TYR A 79 -8.13 -33.58 -1.23
C TYR A 79 -9.65 -33.52 -1.45
N ARG A 80 -10.19 -32.30 -1.59
CA ARG A 80 -11.61 -32.05 -1.84
C ARG A 80 -11.77 -30.87 -2.78
N THR A 81 -12.70 -30.97 -3.71
CA THR A 81 -13.16 -29.84 -4.51
C THR A 81 -14.32 -29.19 -3.79
N LEU A 82 -14.19 -27.90 -3.47
CA LEU A 82 -15.18 -27.13 -2.71
C LEU A 82 -15.53 -25.84 -3.46
N GLU A 83 -16.77 -25.38 -3.28
CA GLU A 83 -17.21 -24.08 -3.77
C GLU A 83 -16.56 -22.95 -2.97
N ALA A 84 -15.86 -22.03 -3.63
CA ALA A 84 -15.20 -20.91 -2.96
C ALA A 84 -16.17 -19.76 -2.71
N ILE A 85 -16.28 -19.37 -1.43
CA ILE A 85 -17.12 -18.28 -0.95
C ILE A 85 -16.21 -17.20 -0.34
N PRO A 86 -16.35 -15.91 -0.71
CA PRO A 86 -15.56 -14.86 -0.10
C PRO A 86 -16.04 -14.58 1.33
N PHE A 87 -15.12 -14.39 2.28
CA PHE A 87 -15.44 -13.86 3.60
C PHE A 87 -14.49 -12.73 4.01
N ASN A 88 -14.97 -11.87 4.91
CA ASN A 88 -14.17 -10.77 5.44
C ASN A 88 -13.20 -11.27 6.52
N GLY A 89 -12.11 -11.89 6.07
CA GLY A 89 -11.03 -12.42 6.88
C GLY A 89 -9.73 -11.64 6.72
N PHE A 90 -8.84 -11.80 7.69
CA PHE A 90 -7.49 -11.23 7.64
C PHE A 90 -6.45 -12.33 7.45
N GLY A 91 -5.45 -12.07 6.60
CA GLY A 91 -4.40 -13.03 6.27
C GLY A 91 -4.87 -14.11 5.29
N ASP A 92 -4.35 -15.31 5.45
CA ASP A 92 -4.50 -16.48 4.58
C ASP A 92 -5.18 -17.67 5.29
N LYS A 93 -5.96 -17.40 6.34
CA LYS A 93 -6.62 -18.45 7.12
C LYS A 93 -8.03 -18.70 6.61
N ILE A 94 -8.25 -19.86 6.00
CA ILE A 94 -9.53 -20.26 5.41
C ILE A 94 -10.45 -20.94 6.42
N LYS A 95 -11.75 -21.01 6.12
CA LYS A 95 -12.68 -21.87 6.87
C LYS A 95 -13.09 -23.06 6.03
N LEU A 96 -13.08 -24.23 6.67
CA LEU A 96 -13.44 -25.50 6.05
C LEU A 96 -14.71 -26.08 6.67
N PRO A 97 -15.39 -27.02 5.98
CA PRO A 97 -16.53 -27.72 6.55
C PRO A 97 -16.15 -28.63 7.73
N PRO A 98 -17.07 -28.88 8.68
CA PRO A 98 -16.89 -29.86 9.75
C PRO A 98 -16.54 -31.26 9.25
N SER A 99 -17.10 -31.70 8.12
CA SER A 99 -16.75 -33.00 7.51
C SER A 99 -15.26 -33.16 7.21
N CYS A 100 -14.60 -32.08 6.78
CA CYS A 100 -13.17 -32.07 6.49
C CYS A 100 -12.33 -32.26 7.77
N PHE A 101 -12.78 -31.71 8.90
CA PHE A 101 -12.13 -31.91 10.20
C PHE A 101 -12.15 -33.37 10.61
N GLN A 102 -13.30 -34.03 10.47
CA GLN A 102 -13.46 -35.43 10.86
C GLN A 102 -12.52 -36.33 10.07
N GLU A 103 -12.45 -36.16 8.74
CA GLU A 103 -11.55 -36.93 7.87
C GLU A 103 -10.06 -36.69 8.19
N LEU A 104 -9.67 -35.44 8.46
CA LEU A 104 -8.30 -35.10 8.85
C LEU A 104 -7.94 -35.65 10.24
N SER A 105 -8.89 -35.64 11.17
CA SER A 105 -8.73 -36.19 12.51
C SER A 105 -8.55 -37.71 12.47
N ASP A 106 -9.34 -38.40 11.66
CA ASP A 106 -9.24 -39.87 11.49
C ASP A 106 -7.88 -40.29 10.93
N GLN A 107 -7.23 -39.43 10.13
CA GLN A 107 -5.89 -39.65 9.58
C GLN A 107 -4.74 -39.14 10.47
N GLY A 108 -5.05 -38.65 11.69
CA GLY A 108 -4.04 -38.18 12.65
C GLY A 108 -3.33 -36.89 12.22
N ALA A 109 -3.98 -36.01 11.46
CA ALA A 109 -3.40 -34.74 11.04
C ALA A 109 -3.15 -33.77 12.22
N LEU A 110 -3.97 -33.86 13.28
CA LEU A 110 -3.89 -33.01 14.48
C LEU A 110 -2.56 -33.18 15.24
N ASP A 111 -2.03 -34.40 15.25
CA ASP A 111 -0.78 -34.72 15.96
C ASP A 111 0.47 -34.21 15.22
N LYS A 112 0.31 -33.76 13.97
CA LYS A 112 1.41 -33.30 13.09
C LYS A 112 1.64 -31.78 13.16
N GLY A 113 0.91 -31.09 14.04
CA GLY A 113 1.04 -29.66 14.27
C GLY A 113 0.08 -28.84 13.38
N PRO A 114 0.44 -27.59 13.02
CA PRO A 114 -0.42 -26.72 12.23
C PRO A 114 -0.77 -27.32 10.87
N MET A 115 -2.02 -27.15 10.46
CA MET A 115 -2.56 -27.69 9.20
C MET A 115 -2.49 -26.64 8.10
N TYR A 116 -1.93 -27.03 6.95
CA TYR A 116 -1.84 -26.20 5.76
C TYR A 116 -2.51 -26.87 4.58
N PHE A 117 -3.05 -26.05 3.69
CA PHE A 117 -3.77 -26.49 2.51
C PHE A 117 -3.24 -25.78 1.28
N ARG A 118 -3.00 -26.54 0.21
CA ARG A 118 -2.78 -26.02 -1.13
C ARG A 118 -4.14 -25.85 -1.79
N LEU A 119 -4.36 -24.66 -2.34
CA LEU A 119 -5.57 -24.27 -3.06
C LEU A 119 -5.23 -24.09 -4.53
N SER A 120 -5.94 -24.78 -5.41
CA SER A 120 -5.83 -24.61 -6.86
C SER A 120 -7.20 -24.45 -7.50
N LEU A 121 -7.31 -23.53 -8.46
CA LEU A 121 -8.54 -23.33 -9.22
C LEU A 121 -8.79 -24.53 -10.13
N VAL A 122 -10.02 -25.05 -10.12
CA VAL A 122 -10.47 -26.10 -11.03
C VAL A 122 -11.12 -25.44 -12.24
N ASP A 123 -10.45 -25.48 -13.39
CA ASP A 123 -11.04 -25.03 -14.66
C ASP A 123 -11.72 -26.22 -15.36
N GLU A 124 -13.04 -26.19 -15.49
CA GLU A 124 -13.80 -27.23 -16.20
C GLU A 124 -13.57 -27.22 -17.72
N SER A 125 -12.85 -26.22 -18.26
CA SER A 125 -12.66 -26.06 -19.72
C SER A 125 -11.40 -26.75 -20.29
N VAL A 126 -10.53 -27.34 -19.46
CA VAL A 126 -9.31 -28.03 -19.94
C VAL A 126 -9.18 -29.43 -19.34
N PRO A 127 -9.44 -30.51 -20.11
CA PRO A 127 -9.04 -31.85 -19.68
C PRO A 127 -7.52 -31.89 -19.62
N SER A 128 -6.97 -32.41 -18.51
CA SER A 128 -5.53 -32.50 -18.25
C SER A 128 -4.77 -33.17 -19.41
N VAL A 129 -4.22 -32.36 -20.30
CA VAL A 129 -3.19 -32.75 -21.26
C VAL A 129 -2.13 -31.65 -21.20
N SER A 130 -1.12 -31.88 -20.38
CA SER A 130 0.05 -31.02 -20.24
C SER A 130 0.97 -31.19 -21.45
N ASP A 131 0.79 -30.33 -22.46
CA ASP A 131 1.88 -30.03 -23.40
C ASP A 131 2.66 -28.82 -22.89
N ALA A 132 3.95 -29.07 -22.71
CA ALA A 132 4.93 -28.11 -22.23
C ALA A 132 5.15 -27.01 -23.28
N THR A 133 4.47 -25.87 -23.10
CA THR A 133 4.93 -24.55 -23.53
C THR A 133 4.50 -23.53 -22.49
N ASN A 134 5.49 -22.85 -21.90
CA ASN A 134 5.32 -21.70 -20.99
C ASN A 134 4.19 -20.76 -21.47
N GLU A 135 3.14 -20.56 -20.67
CA GLU A 135 2.33 -19.31 -20.54
C GLU A 135 0.99 -19.49 -19.76
N GLY A 136 0.96 -20.30 -18.70
CA GLY A 136 -0.22 -20.38 -17.83
C GLY A 136 0.03 -21.23 -16.60
N GLU A 137 0.87 -20.75 -15.67
CA GLU A 137 0.98 -21.39 -14.36
C GLU A 137 -0.42 -21.46 -13.73
N HIS A 138 -0.94 -22.67 -13.53
CA HIS A 138 -2.11 -22.89 -12.71
C HIS A 138 -1.87 -22.19 -11.37
N ARG A 139 -2.61 -21.10 -11.11
CA ARG A 139 -2.45 -20.31 -9.88
C ARG A 139 -2.82 -21.19 -8.70
N ALA A 140 -1.81 -21.58 -7.95
CA ALA A 140 -1.97 -22.31 -6.72
C ALA A 140 -1.42 -21.44 -5.58
N THR A 141 -2.19 -21.32 -4.50
CA THR A 141 -1.79 -20.60 -3.30
C THR A 141 -1.90 -21.51 -2.09
N HIS A 142 -1.23 -21.16 -1.00
CA HIS A 142 -1.28 -21.94 0.23
C HIS A 142 -2.00 -21.14 1.30
N SER A 143 -2.61 -21.86 2.24
CA SER A 143 -3.42 -21.25 3.28
C SER A 143 -3.43 -22.12 4.52
N GLY A 144 -3.50 -21.47 5.69
CA GLY A 144 -3.78 -22.15 6.96
C GLY A 144 -5.29 -22.30 7.18
N VAL A 145 -5.70 -23.12 8.13
CA VAL A 145 -7.10 -23.17 8.57
C VAL A 145 -7.33 -22.29 9.80
N LEU A 146 -8.41 -21.49 9.76
CA LEU A 146 -8.88 -20.73 10.91
C LEU A 146 -9.78 -21.58 11.81
N GLU A 147 -10.83 -22.13 11.24
CA GLU A 147 -11.86 -22.91 11.93
C GLU A 147 -12.62 -23.81 10.95
N PHE A 148 -13.33 -24.81 11.49
CA PHE A 148 -14.11 -25.78 10.73
C PHE A 148 -15.62 -25.52 10.87
N THR A 149 -16.07 -24.34 10.42
CA THR A 149 -17.46 -23.86 10.57
C THR A 149 -18.15 -23.57 9.25
N ALA A 150 -17.48 -23.78 8.12
CA ALA A 150 -18.04 -23.48 6.80
C ALA A 150 -19.19 -24.44 6.44
N ARG A 151 -20.04 -24.01 5.50
CA ARG A 151 -21.13 -24.86 5.00
C ARG A 151 -20.56 -26.07 4.25
N GLU A 152 -21.16 -27.23 4.46
CA GLU A 152 -20.81 -28.45 3.73
C GLU A 152 -20.79 -28.24 2.20
N GLY A 153 -19.70 -28.66 1.56
CA GLY A 153 -19.45 -28.46 0.13
C GLY A 153 -18.83 -27.11 -0.25
N SER A 154 -18.56 -26.22 0.71
CA SER A 154 -17.97 -24.90 0.45
C SER A 154 -16.73 -24.60 1.29
N VAL A 155 -15.87 -23.71 0.80
CA VAL A 155 -14.69 -23.17 1.49
C VAL A 155 -14.79 -21.65 1.55
N GLU A 156 -14.65 -21.08 2.75
CA GLU A 156 -14.63 -19.63 2.91
C GLU A 156 -13.20 -19.10 2.76
N LEU A 157 -12.97 -18.25 1.76
CA LEU A 157 -11.66 -17.67 1.44
C LEU A 157 -11.58 -16.19 1.87
N PRO A 158 -10.50 -15.77 2.56
CA PRO A 158 -10.24 -14.36 2.83
C PRO A 158 -9.97 -13.57 1.55
N SER A 159 -10.17 -12.25 1.59
CA SER A 159 -9.92 -11.35 0.44
C SER A 159 -8.51 -11.47 -0.15
N HIS A 160 -7.49 -11.76 0.67
CA HIS A 160 -6.11 -11.97 0.21
C HIS A 160 -5.98 -13.23 -0.66
N VAL A 161 -6.47 -14.38 -0.16
CA VAL A 161 -6.46 -15.67 -0.87
C VAL A 161 -7.31 -15.59 -2.13
N TRP A 162 -8.49 -14.98 -2.03
CA TRP A 162 -9.37 -14.73 -3.17
C TRP A 162 -8.67 -13.95 -4.27
N SER A 163 -7.98 -12.86 -3.92
CA SER A 163 -7.27 -12.03 -4.89
C SER A 163 -6.13 -12.80 -5.55
N ASN A 164 -5.35 -13.59 -4.81
CA ASN A 164 -4.25 -14.35 -5.38
C ASN A 164 -4.72 -15.50 -6.28
N LEU A 165 -5.81 -16.18 -5.90
CA LEU A 165 -6.32 -17.36 -6.61
C LEU A 165 -7.19 -16.98 -7.83
N LEU A 166 -8.07 -15.99 -7.69
CA LEU A 166 -9.17 -15.70 -8.63
C LEU A 166 -8.99 -14.38 -9.42
N SER A 167 -7.81 -13.75 -9.36
CA SER A 167 -7.56 -12.48 -10.09
C SER A 167 -7.88 -12.58 -11.58
N GLY A 168 -8.95 -11.93 -12.05
CA GLY A 168 -9.33 -11.88 -13.46
C GLY A 168 -10.21 -13.04 -13.95
N VAL A 169 -10.75 -13.86 -13.04
CA VAL A 169 -11.70 -14.93 -13.36
C VAL A 169 -13.09 -14.53 -12.87
N SER A 170 -14.05 -14.36 -13.79
CA SER A 170 -15.47 -14.15 -13.48
C SER A 170 -16.24 -15.45 -13.70
N LEU A 171 -16.18 -16.35 -12.73
CA LEU A 171 -17.06 -17.52 -12.68
C LEU A 171 -18.19 -17.24 -11.69
N ASP A 172 -19.42 -17.60 -12.04
CA ASP A 172 -20.57 -17.47 -11.15
C ASP A 172 -20.41 -18.32 -9.87
N VAL A 173 -19.67 -19.43 -9.97
CA VAL A 173 -19.36 -20.35 -8.86
C VAL A 173 -17.94 -20.92 -9.02
N PRO A 174 -16.91 -20.30 -8.42
CA PRO A 174 -15.53 -20.81 -8.52
C PRO A 174 -15.35 -22.08 -7.70
N LEU A 175 -14.91 -23.17 -8.33
CA LEU A 175 -14.53 -24.42 -7.68
C LEU A 175 -13.03 -24.45 -7.38
N VAL A 176 -12.69 -24.74 -6.13
CA VAL A 176 -11.30 -24.78 -5.66
C VAL A 176 -10.99 -26.17 -5.11
N GLU A 177 -9.90 -26.74 -5.59
CA GLU A 177 -9.34 -27.97 -5.03
C GLU A 177 -8.51 -27.61 -3.79
N VAL A 178 -8.88 -28.19 -2.65
CA VAL A 178 -8.23 -28.04 -1.35
C VAL A 178 -7.49 -29.34 -1.03
N ARG A 179 -6.15 -29.29 -0.98
CA ARG A 179 -5.29 -30.45 -0.68
C ARG A 179 -4.47 -30.22 0.59
N TYR A 180 -4.48 -31.17 1.51
CA TYR A 180 -3.64 -31.10 2.71
C TYR A 180 -2.17 -31.24 2.35
N VAL A 181 -1.35 -30.34 2.90
CA VAL A 181 0.10 -30.34 2.70
C VAL A 181 0.83 -29.99 3.99
N SER A 182 2.01 -30.56 4.20
CA SER A 182 2.91 -30.15 5.27
C SER A 182 3.96 -29.20 4.71
N LEU A 183 3.99 -27.97 5.22
CA LEU A 183 4.97 -26.96 4.81
C LEU A 183 6.15 -26.91 5.78
N PRO A 184 7.39 -26.79 5.29
CA PRO A 184 8.54 -26.50 6.14
C PRO A 184 8.44 -25.07 6.68
N LYS A 185 9.08 -24.84 7.83
CA LYS A 185 9.24 -23.48 8.38
C LYS A 185 10.12 -22.66 7.44
N GLY A 186 9.68 -21.45 7.12
CA GLY A 186 10.45 -20.52 6.28
C GLY A 186 11.72 -20.07 7.00
N THR A 187 12.79 -19.86 6.26
CA THR A 187 14.00 -19.22 6.79
C THR A 187 14.30 -17.91 6.10
N TYR A 188 13.91 -17.79 4.82
CA TYR A 188 14.17 -16.63 4.01
C TYR A 188 13.02 -16.39 3.02
N ALA A 189 12.66 -15.12 2.82
CA ALA A 189 11.70 -14.69 1.83
C ALA A 189 12.20 -13.42 1.12
N LYS A 190 12.10 -13.42 -0.21
CA LYS A 190 12.44 -12.29 -1.07
C LYS A 190 11.16 -11.66 -1.59
N LEU A 191 10.93 -10.40 -1.27
CA LEU A 191 9.71 -9.67 -1.62
C LEU A 191 10.05 -8.47 -2.50
N GLN A 192 9.16 -8.18 -3.45
CA GLN A 192 9.27 -7.00 -4.30
C GLN A 192 7.99 -6.17 -4.21
N PRO A 193 8.07 -4.87 -3.85
CA PRO A 193 6.92 -3.99 -3.88
C PRO A 193 6.50 -3.71 -5.34
N ASP A 194 5.21 -3.79 -5.61
CA ASP A 194 4.57 -3.54 -6.92
C ASP A 194 4.52 -2.04 -7.26
N GLY A 195 4.84 -1.17 -6.30
CA GLY A 195 4.84 0.28 -6.46
C GLY A 195 5.94 0.95 -5.64
N MET A 196 6.22 2.21 -5.96
CA MET A 196 7.15 3.04 -5.19
C MET A 196 6.54 3.45 -3.85
N GLY A 197 7.38 3.73 -2.85
CA GLY A 197 6.94 4.28 -1.55
C GLY A 197 6.93 3.30 -0.37
N PHE A 198 6.95 1.98 -0.58
CA PHE A 198 7.02 1.03 0.55
C PHE A 198 8.33 1.19 1.36
N SER A 199 9.46 1.34 0.66
CA SER A 199 10.78 1.59 1.29
C SER A 199 10.85 2.93 2.02
N ASP A 200 9.93 3.85 1.72
CA ASP A 200 9.88 5.18 2.34
C ASP A 200 9.16 5.16 3.68
N ILE A 201 8.43 4.08 3.99
CA ILE A 201 7.78 3.88 5.29
C ILE A 201 8.86 3.68 6.36
N PRO A 202 8.90 4.50 7.41
CA PRO A 202 9.80 4.28 8.53
C PRO A 202 9.47 2.98 9.24
N ASN A 203 10.50 2.21 9.58
CA ASN A 203 10.35 0.85 10.12
C ASN A 203 9.51 -0.08 9.22
N HIS A 204 9.57 0.06 7.89
CA HIS A 204 8.88 -0.82 6.92
C HIS A 204 9.05 -2.31 7.23
N LYS A 205 10.21 -2.72 7.77
CA LYS A 205 10.47 -4.10 8.24
C LYS A 205 9.50 -4.54 9.35
N ALA A 206 9.27 -3.70 10.35
CA ALA A 206 8.36 -4.01 11.45
C ALA A 206 6.90 -4.06 10.99
N VAL A 207 6.49 -3.12 10.11
CA VAL A 207 5.14 -3.11 9.53
C VAL A 207 4.88 -4.38 8.70
N LEU A 208 5.88 -4.79 7.93
CA LEU A 208 5.86 -6.04 7.18
C LEU A 208 5.76 -7.24 8.11
N GLU A 209 6.56 -7.27 9.19
CA GLU A 209 6.56 -8.35 10.17
C GLU A 209 5.19 -8.49 10.85
N THR A 210 4.57 -7.39 11.29
CA THR A 210 3.18 -7.41 11.81
C THR A 210 2.23 -8.01 10.79
N THR A 211 2.36 -7.65 9.51
CA THR A 211 1.51 -8.17 8.44
C THR A 211 1.74 -9.67 8.22
N LEU A 212 2.99 -10.12 8.18
CA LEU A 212 3.36 -11.53 8.02
C LEU A 212 2.87 -12.39 9.19
N ARG A 213 2.88 -11.88 10.44
CA ARG A 213 2.30 -12.58 11.61
C ARG A 213 0.82 -12.90 11.48
N ARG A 214 0.08 -12.19 10.61
CA ARG A 214 -1.34 -12.46 10.34
C ARG A 214 -1.52 -13.61 9.35
N HIS A 215 -0.49 -13.93 8.58
CA HIS A 215 -0.48 -15.01 7.62
C HIS A 215 0.09 -16.28 8.26
N ALA A 216 -0.26 -17.45 7.73
CA ALA A 216 0.21 -18.76 8.16
C ALA A 216 1.23 -19.34 7.19
N THR A 217 1.10 -18.96 5.92
CA THR A 217 1.88 -19.45 4.80
C THR A 217 2.32 -18.30 3.88
N LEU A 218 3.36 -18.58 3.10
CA LEU A 218 3.87 -17.69 2.08
C LEU A 218 4.27 -18.53 0.87
N SER A 219 3.66 -18.28 -0.30
CA SER A 219 4.03 -18.96 -1.55
C SER A 219 4.71 -18.00 -2.51
N GLN A 220 5.65 -18.53 -3.27
CA GLN A 220 6.25 -17.84 -4.40
C GLN A 220 5.16 -17.44 -5.42
N GLY A 221 5.18 -16.19 -5.86
CA GLY A 221 4.18 -15.61 -6.76
C GLY A 221 2.98 -14.95 -6.08
N ASP A 222 2.72 -15.23 -4.79
CA ASP A 222 1.62 -14.60 -4.05
C ASP A 222 1.85 -13.08 -3.89
N ILE A 223 0.76 -12.31 -3.85
CA ILE A 223 0.80 -10.87 -3.56
C ILE A 223 0.27 -10.62 -2.16
N ILE A 224 1.12 -10.11 -1.27
CA ILE A 224 0.77 -9.67 0.07
C ILE A 224 0.38 -8.20 0.03
N THR A 225 -0.69 -7.84 0.72
CA THR A 225 -1.05 -6.43 0.93
C THR A 225 -0.64 -5.99 2.32
N VAL A 226 0.29 -5.04 2.39
CA VAL A 226 0.74 -4.39 3.61
C VAL A 226 0.03 -3.06 3.76
N SER A 227 -0.80 -2.93 4.78
CA SER A 227 -1.52 -1.70 5.10
C SER A 227 -0.69 -0.83 6.06
N TYR A 228 -0.43 0.42 5.69
CA TYR A 228 0.16 1.42 6.57
C TYR A 228 -0.72 2.69 6.56
N GLY A 229 -1.43 2.91 7.65
CA GLY A 229 -2.42 3.97 7.73
C GLY A 229 -3.57 3.78 6.73
N GLU A 230 -3.73 4.71 5.79
CA GLU A 230 -4.74 4.62 4.72
C GLU A 230 -4.19 4.00 3.42
N LEU A 231 -2.89 3.73 3.37
CA LEU A 231 -2.23 3.23 2.16
C LEU A 231 -2.06 1.72 2.22
N ASN A 232 -2.31 1.09 1.07
CA ASN A 232 -2.15 -0.34 0.86
C ASN A 232 -1.04 -0.57 -0.16
N TYR A 233 0.06 -1.16 0.29
CA TYR A 233 1.20 -1.51 -0.53
C TYR A 233 1.11 -2.99 -0.91
N LYS A 234 1.25 -3.30 -2.20
CA LYS A 234 1.26 -4.67 -2.69
C LYS A 234 2.71 -5.13 -2.81
N LEU A 235 3.05 -6.27 -2.21
CA LEU A 235 4.35 -6.88 -2.28
C LEU A 235 4.21 -8.28 -2.87
N ARG A 236 4.89 -8.54 -3.98
CA ARG A 236 4.96 -9.85 -4.63
C ARG A 236 6.07 -10.67 -3.99
N VAL A 237 5.79 -11.94 -3.74
CA VAL A 237 6.79 -12.91 -3.28
C VAL A 237 7.58 -13.42 -4.48
N LEU A 238 8.88 -13.15 -4.53
CA LEU A 238 9.75 -13.60 -5.63
C LEU A 238 10.38 -14.96 -5.34
N GLU A 239 10.82 -15.19 -4.11
CA GLU A 239 11.51 -16.41 -3.71
C GLU A 239 11.27 -16.70 -2.22
N THR A 240 11.22 -17.97 -1.87
CA THR A 240 11.12 -18.47 -0.49
C THR A 240 12.07 -19.65 -0.30
N LYS A 241 12.61 -19.80 0.93
CA LYS A 241 13.46 -20.93 1.31
C LYS A 241 12.95 -21.57 2.60
N PRO A 242 13.02 -22.91 2.75
CA PRO A 242 13.72 -23.87 1.88
C PRO A 242 12.92 -24.39 0.67
N ALA A 243 11.63 -24.08 0.56
CA ALA A 243 10.76 -24.52 -0.53
C ALA A 243 10.01 -23.32 -1.12
N SER A 244 9.38 -23.49 -2.29
CA SER A 244 8.57 -22.46 -2.96
C SER A 244 7.36 -21.99 -2.14
N SER A 245 6.91 -22.81 -1.19
CA SER A 245 5.88 -22.46 -0.21
C SER A 245 6.34 -22.84 1.18
N VAL A 246 6.24 -21.91 2.13
CA VAL A 246 6.75 -22.06 3.48
C VAL A 246 5.72 -21.62 4.51
N SER A 247 5.84 -22.14 5.73
CA SER A 247 5.08 -21.60 6.86
C SER A 247 5.80 -20.43 7.51
N VAL A 248 5.03 -19.37 7.79
CA VAL A 248 5.46 -18.18 8.52
C VAL A 248 4.95 -18.15 9.98
N LEU A 249 4.28 -19.22 10.43
CA LEU A 249 3.78 -19.31 11.82
C LEU A 249 4.92 -19.49 12.81
N GLU A 250 4.99 -18.62 13.81
CA GLU A 250 5.95 -18.70 14.94
C GLU A 250 7.38 -18.97 14.47
N THR A 251 7.79 -18.27 13.42
CA THR A 251 9.09 -18.46 12.79
C THR A 251 9.71 -17.12 12.46
N ASP A 252 10.99 -16.98 12.79
CA ASP A 252 11.79 -15.81 12.42
C ASP A 252 12.30 -16.00 10.99
N ILE A 253 11.70 -15.27 10.05
CA ILE A 253 12.06 -15.34 8.63
C ILE A 253 12.86 -14.11 8.28
N GLU A 254 14.02 -14.31 7.65
CA GLU A 254 14.79 -13.21 7.08
C GLU A 254 14.08 -12.72 5.81
N VAL A 255 13.68 -11.44 5.81
CA VAL A 255 13.02 -10.83 4.65
C VAL A 255 13.96 -9.87 3.94
N ASP A 256 14.20 -10.14 2.67
CA ASP A 256 14.89 -9.23 1.76
C ASP A 256 13.87 -8.53 0.86
N ILE A 257 14.00 -7.20 0.75
CA ILE A 257 13.10 -6.35 -0.04
C ILE A 257 13.89 -5.83 -1.23
N GLU A 258 13.58 -6.32 -2.42
CA GLU A 258 14.19 -5.81 -3.64
C GLU A 258 13.61 -4.44 -4.03
N GLY A 259 14.46 -3.62 -4.65
CA GLY A 259 14.03 -2.38 -5.27
C GLY A 259 13.00 -2.64 -6.36
N HIS A 260 12.06 -1.70 -6.51
CA HIS A 260 11.12 -1.72 -7.62
C HIS A 260 11.89 -1.62 -8.95
N ASP A 261 11.59 -2.51 -9.90
CA ASP A 261 12.20 -2.45 -11.21
C ASP A 261 11.53 -1.33 -12.01
N SER A 262 12.29 -0.30 -12.39
CA SER A 262 11.81 0.95 -13.03
C SER A 262 11.09 0.78 -14.39
N ALA A 263 10.78 -0.46 -14.81
CA ALA A 263 10.22 -0.81 -16.10
C ALA A 263 8.71 -1.10 -16.12
N GLN A 264 8.02 -1.23 -14.97
CA GLN A 264 6.55 -1.42 -14.92
C GLN A 264 5.84 -0.25 -14.24
N GLU A 265 5.81 0.91 -14.90
CA GLU A 265 4.90 2.01 -14.53
C GLU A 265 3.45 1.67 -14.92
N SER A 266 2.76 0.87 -14.10
CA SER A 266 1.32 0.58 -14.31
C SER A 266 0.37 1.13 -13.26
N SER A 267 0.78 2.07 -12.40
CA SER A 267 -0.20 2.93 -11.73
C SER A 267 0.28 4.37 -11.51
N ARG A 268 -0.26 5.31 -12.29
CA ARG A 268 -0.09 6.77 -12.13
C ARG A 268 -0.76 7.33 -10.86
N ASN A 269 -1.25 6.47 -9.96
CA ASN A 269 -2.15 6.88 -8.88
C ASN A 269 -1.54 6.78 -7.48
N GLN A 270 -0.29 6.32 -7.33
CA GLN A 270 0.38 6.32 -6.02
C GLN A 270 1.32 7.52 -5.89
N PRO A 271 1.14 8.37 -4.86
CA PRO A 271 2.01 9.50 -4.65
C PRO A 271 3.42 9.01 -4.28
N VAL A 272 4.43 9.50 -4.98
CA VAL A 272 5.85 9.16 -4.73
C VAL A 272 6.49 10.25 -3.87
N LEU A 273 7.32 9.87 -2.90
CA LEU A 273 8.09 10.81 -2.09
C LEU A 273 9.49 10.98 -2.67
N ALA A 274 9.74 12.13 -3.29
CA ALA A 274 11.08 12.46 -3.74
C ALA A 274 11.99 12.74 -2.53
N PRO A 275 13.17 12.08 -2.42
CA PRO A 275 14.12 12.40 -1.36
C PRO A 275 14.70 13.81 -1.58
N LEU A 276 14.66 14.64 -0.53
CA LEU A 276 15.19 15.99 -0.54
C LEU A 276 16.36 16.07 0.45
N VAL A 277 17.54 16.37 -0.05
CA VAL A 277 18.74 16.54 0.78
C VAL A 277 18.77 17.97 1.30
N ILE A 278 18.96 18.11 2.61
CA ILE A 278 19.09 19.42 3.26
C ILE A 278 20.23 20.22 2.60
N GLY A 279 19.94 21.46 2.23
CA GLY A 279 20.85 22.39 1.56
C GLY A 279 20.88 22.27 0.04
N LYS A 280 20.24 21.25 -0.56
CA LYS A 280 20.08 21.14 -2.01
C LYS A 280 18.74 21.72 -2.46
N VAL A 281 18.74 22.25 -3.67
CA VAL A 281 17.55 22.75 -4.35
C VAL A 281 17.09 21.70 -5.34
N GLU A 282 15.83 21.32 -5.28
CA GLU A 282 15.17 20.44 -6.24
C GLU A 282 14.14 21.22 -7.05
N GLU A 283 13.95 20.83 -8.30
CA GLU A 283 12.97 21.44 -9.20
C GLU A 283 11.72 20.55 -9.30
N GLY A 284 10.54 21.16 -9.37
CA GLY A 284 9.27 20.45 -9.52
C GLY A 284 8.26 21.22 -10.35
N ILE A 285 7.31 20.49 -10.93
CA ILE A 285 6.15 21.05 -11.64
C ILE A 285 4.90 20.44 -11.03
N VAL A 286 3.94 21.27 -10.62
CA VAL A 286 2.66 20.81 -10.04
C VAL A 286 1.49 21.44 -10.79
N GLU A 287 0.49 20.62 -11.11
CA GLU A 287 -0.75 21.05 -11.75
C GLU A 287 -1.80 21.46 -10.71
N GLU A 288 -2.76 22.31 -11.10
CA GLU A 288 -3.85 22.74 -10.23
C GLU A 288 -4.64 21.52 -9.70
N GLY A 289 -4.83 21.46 -8.37
CA GLY A 289 -5.54 20.37 -7.72
C GLY A 289 -4.67 19.13 -7.41
N THR A 290 -3.39 19.12 -7.79
CA THR A 290 -2.49 17.97 -7.59
C THR A 290 -1.42 18.25 -6.52
N PHE A 291 -0.78 17.17 -6.04
CA PHE A 291 0.29 17.22 -5.05
C PHE A 291 1.57 16.59 -5.59
N ASN A 292 2.71 17.22 -5.30
CA ASN A 292 4.02 16.58 -5.33
C ASN A 292 4.52 16.43 -3.89
N TYR A 293 5.17 15.30 -3.61
CA TYR A 293 5.62 15.00 -2.25
C TYR A 293 7.13 14.84 -2.18
N TYR A 294 7.72 15.37 -1.12
CA TYR A 294 9.14 15.30 -0.81
C TYR A 294 9.35 14.80 0.61
N LYS A 295 10.50 14.19 0.90
CA LYS A 295 10.88 13.78 2.25
C LYS A 295 12.30 14.22 2.61
N PHE A 296 12.53 14.55 3.87
CA PHE A 296 13.85 14.79 4.42
C PHE A 296 13.95 14.25 5.85
N SER A 297 15.16 13.89 6.29
CA SER A 297 15.38 13.38 7.63
C SER A 297 16.20 14.36 8.45
N VAL A 298 15.82 14.53 9.71
CA VAL A 298 16.52 15.39 10.67
C VAL A 298 17.13 14.52 11.76
N GLU A 299 18.45 14.61 11.93
CA GLU A 299 19.19 13.88 12.96
C GLU A 299 19.02 14.49 14.35
N ALA A 300 19.17 13.68 15.39
CA ALA A 300 19.02 14.11 16.78
C ALA A 300 19.96 15.27 17.17
N ALA A 301 21.21 15.24 16.70
CA ALA A 301 22.18 16.29 16.96
C ALA A 301 21.74 17.67 16.42
N MET A 302 21.01 17.69 15.29
CA MET A 302 20.49 18.93 14.70
C MET A 302 19.22 19.42 15.43
N ILE A 303 18.44 18.51 16.02
CA ILE A 303 17.25 18.86 16.81
C ILE A 303 17.65 19.55 18.10
N ASP A 304 18.72 19.11 18.76
CA ASP A 304 19.21 19.74 20.00
C ASP A 304 19.60 21.21 19.76
N GLU A 305 20.19 21.51 18.61
CA GLU A 305 20.50 22.88 18.18
C GLU A 305 19.25 23.71 17.93
N VAL A 306 18.21 23.14 17.31
CA VAL A 306 16.93 23.83 17.10
C VAL A 306 16.17 24.01 18.42
N ALA A 307 16.11 22.99 19.28
CA ALA A 307 15.46 23.02 20.59
C ALA A 307 16.14 24.01 21.54
N SER A 308 17.46 24.19 21.43
CA SER A 308 18.21 25.23 22.15
C SER A 308 17.93 26.66 21.65
N GLY A 309 17.13 26.81 20.58
CA GLY A 309 16.75 28.08 19.98
C GLY A 309 17.79 28.68 19.05
N ARG A 310 18.90 27.97 18.79
CA ARG A 310 20.02 28.47 17.98
C ARG A 310 19.74 28.42 16.49
N MET A 311 18.96 27.44 16.03
CA MET A 311 18.62 27.24 14.62
C MET A 311 17.11 27.12 14.41
N ASN A 312 16.63 27.40 13.19
CA ASN A 312 15.28 27.08 12.73
C ASN A 312 15.36 26.22 11.46
N ILE A 313 14.36 25.36 11.25
CA ILE A 313 14.20 24.63 9.97
C ILE A 313 13.37 25.51 9.03
N GLU A 314 13.92 25.83 7.87
CA GLU A 314 13.22 26.56 6.82
C GLU A 314 12.99 25.66 5.60
N VAL A 315 11.73 25.48 5.23
CA VAL A 315 11.34 24.95 3.92
C VAL A 315 11.04 26.12 3.01
N LYS A 316 11.81 26.30 1.94
CA LYS A 316 11.68 27.39 0.99
C LYS A 316 11.20 26.87 -0.35
N ILE A 317 10.16 27.49 -0.89
CA ILE A 317 9.68 27.24 -2.25
C ILE A 317 9.70 28.56 -3.02
N GLU A 318 10.41 28.58 -4.14
CA GLU A 318 10.43 29.69 -5.09
C GLU A 318 9.71 29.25 -6.36
N ALA A 319 8.56 29.86 -6.66
CA ALA A 319 7.86 29.63 -7.91
C ALA A 319 8.50 30.46 -9.05
N ASP A 320 8.60 29.87 -10.23
CA ASP A 320 9.00 30.60 -11.45
C ASP A 320 7.94 31.66 -11.80
N ALA A 321 8.36 32.74 -12.47
CA ALA A 321 7.47 33.82 -12.85
C ALA A 321 6.35 33.32 -13.79
N GLY A 322 5.15 33.13 -13.25
CA GLY A 322 3.93 32.74 -13.95
C GLY A 322 2.68 33.04 -13.12
N ASP A 323 1.50 32.86 -13.71
CA ASP A 323 0.19 33.07 -13.04
C ASP A 323 -0.19 31.96 -12.04
N GLY A 324 0.70 30.98 -11.88
CA GLY A 324 0.51 29.83 -11.02
C GLY A 324 0.81 30.12 -9.54
N ASP A 325 0.11 29.44 -8.63
CA ASP A 325 0.33 29.55 -7.20
C ASP A 325 0.26 28.18 -6.53
N THR A 326 1.10 27.98 -5.51
CA THR A 326 1.18 26.72 -4.77
C THR A 326 0.74 26.88 -3.32
N ASN A 327 0.63 25.79 -2.57
CA ASN A 327 0.55 25.76 -1.11
C ASN A 327 1.50 24.69 -0.60
N VAL A 328 2.08 24.91 0.58
CA VAL A 328 3.03 23.96 1.17
C VAL A 328 2.46 23.43 2.45
N TYR A 329 2.53 22.12 2.60
CA TYR A 329 2.10 21.39 3.78
C TYR A 329 3.28 20.53 4.25
N LEU A 330 3.54 20.53 5.55
CA LEU A 330 4.62 19.78 6.18
C LEU A 330 4.00 18.91 7.27
N SER A 331 4.42 17.65 7.32
CA SER A 331 4.06 16.73 8.38
C SER A 331 5.27 15.91 8.81
N ARG A 332 5.27 15.49 10.07
CA ARG A 332 6.18 14.47 10.55
C ARG A 332 5.58 13.07 10.40
N HIS A 333 6.46 12.08 10.31
CA HIS A 333 6.06 10.69 10.52
C HIS A 333 5.26 10.55 11.83
N PRO A 334 4.09 9.89 11.82
CA PRO A 334 3.66 8.85 10.87
C PRO A 334 2.85 9.32 9.66
N LEU A 335 2.58 10.62 9.52
CA LEU A 335 1.87 11.13 8.36
C LEU A 335 2.83 11.29 7.18
N ILE A 336 2.78 10.33 6.26
CA ILE A 336 3.68 10.27 5.11
C ILE A 336 3.28 11.26 4.01
N PHE A 337 1.97 11.43 3.76
CA PHE A 337 1.45 12.30 2.70
C PHE A 337 0.59 13.40 3.31
N PRO A 338 1.16 14.58 3.59
CA PRO A 338 0.38 15.70 4.11
C PRO A 338 -0.60 16.20 3.05
N THR A 339 -1.87 16.32 3.42
CA THR A 339 -2.92 16.84 2.54
C THR A 339 -3.29 18.26 2.96
N GLN A 340 -4.26 18.88 2.26
CA GLN A 340 -4.73 20.21 2.63
C GLN A 340 -5.35 20.29 4.03
N HIS A 341 -5.84 19.15 4.51
CA HIS A 341 -6.61 19.04 5.74
C HIS A 341 -5.82 18.34 6.83
N ARG A 342 -4.88 17.48 6.43
CA ARG A 342 -4.10 16.62 7.32
C ARG A 342 -2.63 16.96 7.18
N HIS A 343 -2.11 17.80 8.06
CA HIS A 343 -0.71 18.25 8.11
C HIS A 343 -0.40 18.86 9.48
N GLU A 344 0.88 19.06 9.81
CA GLU A 344 1.29 19.70 11.07
C GLU A 344 1.62 21.19 10.87
N TRP A 345 2.25 21.56 9.75
CA TRP A 345 2.55 22.95 9.40
C TRP A 345 2.18 23.26 7.96
N SER A 346 1.88 24.52 7.64
CA SER A 346 1.54 24.93 6.27
C SER A 346 1.86 26.39 5.95
N SER A 347 2.18 26.69 4.69
CA SER A 347 2.37 28.06 4.18
C SER A 347 1.54 28.33 2.92
N HIS A 348 0.87 29.49 2.91
CA HIS A 348 -0.09 29.91 1.90
C HIS A 348 0.26 31.21 1.17
N GLU A 349 1.42 31.81 1.47
CA GLU A 349 1.86 33.10 0.89
C GLU A 349 1.91 33.06 -0.65
N MET A 350 1.51 34.12 -1.35
CA MET A 350 1.63 34.12 -2.82
C MET A 350 3.09 34.27 -3.25
N GLY A 351 3.53 33.47 -4.22
CA GLY A 351 4.90 33.53 -4.77
C GLY A 351 5.92 32.71 -3.97
N SER A 352 7.06 33.31 -3.62
CA SER A 352 8.09 32.65 -2.80
C SER A 352 7.58 32.43 -1.38
N LYS A 353 7.56 31.18 -0.93
CA LYS A 353 7.08 30.77 0.39
C LYS A 353 8.24 30.33 1.25
N VAL A 354 8.30 30.82 2.48
CA VAL A 354 9.21 30.31 3.51
C VAL A 354 8.38 29.79 4.67
N LEU A 355 8.46 28.50 4.93
CA LEU A 355 7.88 27.87 6.11
C LEU A 355 9.00 27.69 7.14
N THR A 356 8.99 28.51 8.20
CA THR A 356 9.93 28.39 9.31
C THR A 356 9.30 27.61 10.46
N VAL A 357 9.81 26.42 10.76
CA VAL A 357 9.41 25.64 11.94
C VAL A 357 10.23 26.13 13.14
N ARG A 358 9.54 26.58 14.20
CA ARG A 358 10.17 27.28 15.33
C ARG A 358 10.56 26.32 16.47
N PRO A 359 11.58 26.68 17.28
CA PRO A 359 12.09 25.91 18.43
C PRO A 359 11.09 25.51 19.52
N LYS A 360 9.99 26.26 19.66
CA LYS A 360 9.04 26.10 20.78
C LYS A 360 7.93 25.08 20.51
N ASP A 361 7.92 24.44 19.35
CA ASP A 361 6.91 23.44 19.01
C ASP A 361 7.24 22.09 19.69
N PRO A 362 6.38 21.57 20.59
CA PRO A 362 6.61 20.29 21.29
C PRO A 362 6.71 19.07 20.35
N SER A 363 6.31 19.22 19.09
CA SER A 363 6.32 18.19 18.05
C SER A 363 7.65 18.09 17.29
N LEU A 364 8.62 18.98 17.56
CA LEU A 364 9.91 18.96 16.89
C LEU A 364 10.85 17.93 17.54
N VAL A 365 10.91 16.75 16.94
CA VAL A 365 11.75 15.62 17.38
C VAL A 365 12.43 14.99 16.17
N ALA A 366 13.60 14.39 16.39
CA ALA A 366 14.37 13.74 15.34
C ALA A 366 13.52 12.73 14.56
N GLY A 367 13.69 12.67 13.25
CA GLY A 367 12.94 11.76 12.40
C GLY A 367 12.75 12.24 10.97
N THR A 368 11.86 11.56 10.25
CA THR A 368 11.54 11.86 8.85
C THR A 368 10.35 12.80 8.79
N TYR A 369 10.51 13.84 7.97
CA TYR A 369 9.51 14.85 7.65
C TYR A 369 9.12 14.72 6.18
N SER A 370 7.85 14.94 5.89
CA SER A 370 7.27 14.92 4.56
C SER A 370 6.70 16.29 4.21
N ILE A 371 6.95 16.73 2.98
CA ILE A 371 6.45 17.98 2.42
C ILE A 371 5.50 17.66 1.27
N GLY A 372 4.32 18.25 1.28
CA GLY A 372 3.36 18.24 0.18
C GLY A 372 3.29 19.62 -0.46
N VAL A 373 3.64 19.71 -1.73
CA VAL A 373 3.49 20.91 -2.56
C VAL A 373 2.23 20.75 -3.39
N PHE A 374 1.23 21.58 -3.10
CA PHE A 374 -0.07 21.56 -3.75
C PHE A 374 -0.18 22.66 -4.80
N GLY A 375 -0.63 22.34 -6.02
CA GLY A 375 -0.97 23.33 -7.04
C GLY A 375 -2.30 23.99 -6.73
N PHE A 376 -2.29 25.25 -6.30
CA PHE A 376 -3.51 25.97 -5.91
C PHE A 376 -4.22 26.63 -7.11
N LYS A 377 -3.45 27.18 -8.05
CA LYS A 377 -3.98 27.80 -9.26
C LYS A 377 -2.98 27.60 -10.39
N GLY A 378 -3.45 27.16 -11.55
CA GLY A 378 -2.61 26.94 -12.73
C GLY A 378 -1.50 25.90 -12.55
N VAL A 379 -0.72 25.70 -13.62
CA VAL A 379 0.49 24.87 -13.57
C VAL A 379 1.65 25.73 -13.07
N THR A 380 2.29 25.30 -11.99
CA THR A 380 3.38 26.05 -11.37
C THR A 380 4.67 25.24 -11.39
N LYS A 381 5.71 25.81 -11.98
CA LYS A 381 7.08 25.32 -11.85
C LYS A 381 7.74 26.00 -10.64
N TYR A 382 8.42 25.24 -9.81
CA TYR A 382 8.99 25.73 -8.57
C TYR A 382 10.31 25.04 -8.21
N HIS A 383 11.06 25.71 -7.34
CA HIS A 383 12.28 25.24 -6.74
C HIS A 383 12.08 25.08 -5.23
N ILE A 384 12.30 23.89 -4.69
CA ILE A 384 12.14 23.57 -3.27
C ILE A 384 13.49 23.29 -2.62
N SER A 385 13.69 23.80 -1.41
CA SER A 385 14.87 23.51 -0.60
C SER A 385 14.54 23.50 0.90
N VAL A 386 15.31 22.74 1.66
CA VAL A 386 15.25 22.72 3.13
C VAL A 386 16.60 23.15 3.67
N ALA A 387 16.63 24.10 4.61
CA ALA A 387 17.86 24.59 5.21
C ALA A 387 17.70 24.82 6.72
N PHE A 388 18.79 24.63 7.47
CA PHE A 388 18.90 25.13 8.84
C PHE A 388 19.45 26.55 8.79
N LYS A 389 18.75 27.50 9.41
CA LYS A 389 19.25 28.86 9.59
C LYS A 389 19.49 29.17 11.05
N ASP A 390 20.66 29.74 11.33
CA ASP A 390 20.97 30.31 12.63
C ASP A 390 20.07 31.50 12.94
N ASN A 391 19.45 31.51 14.13
CA ASN A 391 18.76 32.67 14.68
C ASN A 391 19.72 33.83 15.01
N VAL A 392 21.04 33.64 14.91
CA VAL A 392 22.06 34.57 15.41
C VAL A 392 22.22 35.82 14.53
N LYS A 393 21.51 35.98 13.41
CA LYS A 393 21.59 37.20 12.58
C LYS A 393 20.23 37.77 12.16
N GLN A 394 19.61 38.49 13.08
CA GLN A 394 18.85 39.72 12.74
C GLN A 394 18.89 40.75 13.89
N LYS A 395 20.10 41.10 14.33
CA LYS A 395 20.35 42.49 14.73
C LYS A 395 20.82 43.24 13.49
N ILE A 396 19.97 44.17 13.06
CA ILE A 396 20.17 45.26 12.12
C ILE A 396 21.65 45.59 11.90
N GLY A 397 22.18 45.32 10.71
CA GLY A 397 23.35 46.00 10.16
C GLY A 397 22.86 46.92 9.04
N GLY A 398 22.82 48.25 9.17
CA GLY A 398 23.65 49.06 10.03
C GLY A 398 25.04 49.27 9.41
N HIS A 399 25.11 49.60 8.12
CA HIS A 399 26.31 50.27 7.58
C HIS A 399 26.21 51.76 7.91
N ALA A 400 26.73 52.14 9.07
CA ALA A 400 27.21 53.49 9.32
C ALA A 400 28.44 53.39 10.23
N THR A 401 29.59 53.40 9.56
CA THR A 401 30.91 53.68 10.11
C THR A 401 30.90 54.97 10.93
N VAL A 402 31.63 54.93 12.04
CA VAL A 402 32.08 56.03 12.91
C VAL A 402 31.07 56.55 13.93
N SER A 403 31.38 56.15 15.17
CA SER A 403 30.96 56.67 16.46
C SER A 403 30.85 58.20 16.47
N SER A 404 29.64 58.70 16.69
CA SER A 404 29.37 60.04 17.24
C SER A 404 28.60 59.87 18.55
N PRO A 405 28.84 60.69 19.58
CA PRO A 405 28.28 60.49 20.90
C PRO A 405 26.78 60.79 20.91
N ILE A 406 26.02 59.87 21.51
CA ILE A 406 24.71 60.02 22.18
C ILE A 406 23.84 61.19 21.68
N ASP A 407 22.93 60.92 20.75
CA ASP A 407 21.81 61.82 20.44
C ASP A 407 20.71 61.58 21.51
N MET A 408 20.69 62.40 22.56
CA MET A 408 19.86 62.23 23.78
C MET A 408 18.37 62.56 23.61
N GLU A 409 17.87 62.84 22.40
CA GLU A 409 16.46 63.23 22.20
C GLU A 409 15.87 62.64 20.93
N SER A 410 15.34 61.41 20.99
CA SER A 410 14.47 60.85 19.95
C SER A 410 13.01 61.06 20.31
N VAL A 411 12.21 61.63 19.41
CA VAL A 411 10.78 61.92 19.58
C VAL A 411 9.96 61.00 18.66
N GLU A 412 8.85 60.49 19.17
CA GLU A 412 7.93 59.64 18.41
C GLU A 412 7.14 60.47 17.39
N CYS A 413 7.17 60.07 16.12
CA CYS A 413 6.35 60.66 15.08
C CYS A 413 4.86 60.41 15.33
N ARG A 414 4.06 61.49 15.26
CA ARG A 414 2.60 61.40 15.46
C ARG A 414 1.87 60.55 14.42
N ASN A 415 2.45 60.41 13.22
CA ASN A 415 1.88 59.63 12.12
C ASN A 415 2.46 58.22 12.03
N CYS A 416 3.77 58.02 11.81
CA CYS A 416 4.28 56.66 11.63
C CYS A 416 4.65 55.92 12.92
N LYS A 417 4.59 56.58 14.08
CA LYS A 417 4.93 55.99 15.39
C LYS A 417 6.39 55.53 15.53
N HIS A 418 7.27 55.87 14.56
CA HIS A 418 8.71 55.67 14.69
C HIS A 418 9.35 56.79 15.51
N PHE A 419 10.40 56.42 16.26
CA PHE A 419 11.25 57.34 16.99
C PHE A 419 12.30 57.94 16.06
N ILE A 420 12.38 59.26 16.05
CA ILE A 420 13.20 60.04 15.12
C ILE A 420 13.92 61.11 15.92
N SER A 421 15.16 61.45 15.54
CA SER A 421 15.91 62.50 16.20
C SER A 421 15.10 63.81 16.26
N SER A 422 15.08 64.46 17.43
CA SER A 422 14.35 65.71 17.70
C SER A 422 14.72 66.82 16.71
N GLN A 423 15.93 66.76 16.13
CA GLN A 423 16.41 67.72 15.13
C GLN A 423 15.73 67.57 13.76
N THR A 424 15.24 66.37 13.42
CA THR A 424 14.69 66.04 12.09
C THR A 424 13.20 65.72 12.09
N ILE A 425 12.58 65.64 13.28
CA ILE A 425 11.17 65.26 13.45
C ILE A 425 10.20 66.13 12.65
N LEU A 426 10.41 67.45 12.59
CA LEU A 426 9.52 68.35 11.85
C LEU A 426 9.53 68.07 10.34
N LEU A 427 10.71 67.82 9.77
CA LEU A 427 10.86 67.50 8.35
C LEU A 427 10.27 66.12 8.04
N HIS A 428 10.55 65.14 8.91
CA HIS A 428 9.98 63.81 8.78
C HIS A 428 8.46 63.83 8.90
N GLU A 429 7.88 64.47 9.91
CA GLU A 429 6.43 64.52 10.11
C GLU A 429 5.72 65.12 8.91
N ALA A 430 6.25 66.23 8.37
CA ALA A 430 5.70 66.84 7.17
C ALA A 430 5.79 65.92 5.94
N TYR A 431 6.89 65.17 5.77
CA TYR A 431 7.02 64.21 4.67
C TYR A 431 6.11 62.99 4.88
N CYS A 432 6.08 62.44 6.09
CA CYS A 432 5.32 61.26 6.47
C CYS A 432 3.81 61.51 6.39
N LEU A 433 3.29 62.65 6.83
CA LEU A 433 1.87 63.01 6.70
C LEU A 433 1.44 63.17 5.23
N ARG A 434 2.38 63.59 4.37
CA ARG A 434 2.11 63.77 2.94
C ARG A 434 2.05 62.44 2.19
N HIS A 435 2.96 61.51 2.47
CA HIS A 435 3.12 60.29 1.68
C HIS A 435 2.58 59.02 2.34
N ASN A 436 2.43 59.01 3.67
CA ASN A 436 2.05 57.81 4.41
C ASN A 436 0.72 57.98 5.13
N VAL A 437 0.02 56.86 5.29
CA VAL A 437 -1.23 56.73 6.02
C VAL A 437 -1.14 55.56 6.98
N LEU A 438 -1.57 55.78 8.22
CA LEU A 438 -1.80 54.71 9.18
C LEU A 438 -3.09 53.97 8.85
N CYS A 439 -3.01 52.64 8.82
CA CYS A 439 -4.22 51.83 8.78
C CYS A 439 -5.03 52.04 10.07
N ARG A 440 -6.33 52.33 9.91
CA ARG A 440 -7.26 52.60 11.02
C ARG A 440 -7.96 51.35 11.55
N HIS A 441 -7.69 50.18 10.98
CA HIS A 441 -8.25 48.94 11.47
C HIS A 441 -7.72 48.64 12.87
N ASN A 442 -8.62 48.23 13.77
CA ASN A 442 -8.28 47.95 15.15
C ASN A 442 -7.19 46.85 15.20
N GLY A 443 -6.09 47.13 15.90
CA GLY A 443 -4.96 46.21 16.04
C GLY A 443 -4.01 46.08 14.84
N CYS A 444 -4.21 46.82 13.73
CA CYS A 444 -3.30 46.76 12.58
C CYS A 444 -2.05 47.65 12.77
N GLY A 445 -2.25 48.96 12.89
CA GLY A 445 -1.16 49.93 13.13
C GLY A 445 -0.12 50.05 12.00
N VAL A 446 -0.31 49.39 10.86
CA VAL A 446 0.64 49.43 9.73
C VAL A 446 0.62 50.81 9.07
N VAL A 447 1.81 51.33 8.79
CA VAL A 447 2.02 52.58 8.06
C VAL A 447 2.29 52.26 6.59
N LEU A 448 1.42 52.74 5.72
CA LEU A 448 1.46 52.44 4.28
C LEU A 448 1.70 53.72 3.50
N ARG A 449 2.31 53.62 2.33
CA ARG A 449 2.29 54.73 1.37
C ARG A 449 0.86 54.92 0.88
N LYS A 450 0.43 56.16 0.62
CA LYS A 450 -0.93 56.47 0.14
C LYS A 450 -1.29 55.71 -1.14
N GLU A 451 -0.31 55.52 -2.02
CA GLU A 451 -0.47 54.77 -3.27
C GLU A 451 -0.72 53.27 -3.03
N GLU A 452 -0.12 52.70 -1.98
CA GLU A 452 -0.22 51.28 -1.62
C GLU A 452 -1.37 51.00 -0.64
N ALA A 453 -1.91 52.04 0.00
CA ALA A 453 -2.97 51.92 0.99
C ALA A 453 -4.26 51.31 0.42
N ALA A 454 -4.54 51.56 -0.87
CA ALA A 454 -5.68 50.95 -1.56
C ALA A 454 -5.54 49.43 -1.71
N ASN A 455 -4.31 48.92 -1.73
CA ASN A 455 -4.03 47.50 -1.81
C ASN A 455 -4.02 46.82 -0.45
N HIS A 456 -4.13 47.54 0.67
CA HIS A 456 -4.14 46.96 2.01
C HIS A 456 -5.56 46.73 2.49
N VAL A 457 -5.92 45.47 2.72
CA VAL A 457 -7.26 45.06 3.16
C VAL A 457 -7.21 44.13 4.36
N HIS A 458 -8.31 44.08 5.09
CA HIS A 458 -8.47 43.22 6.26
C HIS A 458 -9.49 42.13 6.00
N CYS A 459 -9.23 40.94 6.53
CA CYS A 459 -10.23 39.88 6.57
C CYS A 459 -11.34 40.24 7.56
N ASN A 460 -12.59 40.09 7.14
CA ASN A 460 -13.76 40.39 7.97
C ASN A 460 -14.01 39.35 9.08
N LYS A 461 -13.43 38.15 8.99
CA LYS A 461 -13.59 37.07 9.97
C LYS A 461 -12.49 37.08 11.04
N CYS A 462 -11.22 37.18 10.63
CA CYS A 462 -10.08 37.10 11.55
C CYS A 462 -9.36 38.45 11.80
N GLY A 463 -9.69 39.51 11.06
CA GLY A 463 -9.10 40.85 11.22
C GLY A 463 -7.66 41.00 10.70
N GLN A 464 -7.04 39.93 10.21
CA GLN A 464 -5.67 39.96 9.67
C GLN A 464 -5.57 40.82 8.41
N ALA A 465 -4.41 41.44 8.23
CA ALA A 465 -4.15 42.37 7.14
C ALA A 465 -3.43 41.69 5.97
N PHE A 466 -3.88 41.96 4.74
CA PHE A 466 -3.40 41.35 3.50
C PHE A 466 -3.31 42.37 2.37
N GLN A 467 -2.64 41.99 1.29
CA GLN A 467 -2.79 42.71 0.02
C GLN A 467 -4.08 42.31 -0.70
N GLN A 468 -4.67 43.20 -1.49
CA GLN A 468 -5.94 43.00 -2.20
C GLN A 468 -5.93 41.71 -3.04
N GLY A 469 -4.82 41.38 -3.71
CA GLY A 469 -4.71 40.15 -4.50
C GLY A 469 -4.63 38.86 -3.67
N GLN A 470 -4.33 38.94 -2.37
CA GLN A 470 -4.12 37.80 -1.48
C GLN A 470 -5.39 37.43 -0.68
N ILE A 471 -6.34 38.35 -0.55
CA ILE A 471 -7.52 38.17 0.31
C ILE A 471 -8.44 37.05 -0.19
N GLU A 472 -8.58 36.89 -1.50
CA GLU A 472 -9.40 35.81 -2.09
C GLU A 472 -8.85 34.44 -1.72
N LYS A 473 -7.54 34.26 -1.84
CA LYS A 473 -6.85 33.02 -1.43
C LYS A 473 -6.99 32.79 0.07
N HIS A 474 -6.83 33.83 0.90
CA HIS A 474 -7.03 33.72 2.35
C HIS A 474 -8.45 33.24 2.69
N MET A 475 -9.48 33.85 2.11
CA MET A 475 -10.87 33.45 2.34
C MET A 475 -11.12 32.00 1.92
N LYS A 476 -10.61 31.59 0.75
CA LYS A 476 -10.76 30.23 0.23
C LYS A 476 -10.04 29.19 1.08
N VAL A 477 -8.85 29.50 1.58
CA VAL A 477 -8.03 28.53 2.32
C VAL A 477 -8.43 28.41 3.79
N PHE A 478 -8.74 29.52 4.45
CA PHE A 478 -8.92 29.55 5.91
C PHE A 478 -10.38 29.54 6.34
N HIS A 479 -11.26 30.14 5.55
CA HIS A 479 -12.65 30.42 5.95
C HIS A 479 -13.71 29.72 5.11
N GLU A 480 -13.33 29.04 4.03
CA GLU A 480 -14.23 28.12 3.32
C GLU A 480 -14.37 26.84 4.16
N PRO A 481 -15.60 26.45 4.54
CA PRO A 481 -15.82 25.24 5.34
C PRO A 481 -15.44 23.99 4.55
N VAL A 482 -14.73 23.08 5.20
CA VAL A 482 -14.26 21.82 4.61
C VAL A 482 -14.91 20.65 5.32
N HIS A 483 -15.24 19.61 4.56
CA HIS A 483 -15.76 18.34 5.07
C HIS A 483 -14.63 17.39 5.50
N CYS A 484 -14.68 16.90 6.74
CA CYS A 484 -13.83 15.80 7.22
C CYS A 484 -14.49 14.45 6.88
N PRO A 485 -13.74 13.41 6.48
CA PRO A 485 -14.30 12.07 6.22
C PRO A 485 -15.11 11.47 7.39
N CYS A 486 -14.95 11.97 8.61
CA CYS A 486 -15.76 11.57 9.77
C CYS A 486 -17.20 12.15 9.76
N GLY A 487 -17.51 13.06 8.83
CA GLY A 487 -18.82 13.70 8.66
C GLY A 487 -18.94 15.13 9.19
N VAL A 488 -17.88 15.68 9.80
CA VAL A 488 -17.88 17.03 10.40
C VAL A 488 -17.47 18.09 9.37
N ILE A 489 -18.09 19.27 9.39
CA ILE A 489 -17.76 20.41 8.52
C ILE A 489 -17.23 21.56 9.40
N LEU A 490 -15.99 21.99 9.17
CA LEU A 490 -15.34 23.07 9.94
C LEU A 490 -14.50 23.98 9.04
N GLU A 491 -14.21 25.19 9.52
CA GLU A 491 -13.16 26.04 8.94
C GLU A 491 -11.77 25.47 9.25
N LYS A 492 -10.74 25.95 8.55
CA LYS A 492 -9.42 25.29 8.54
C LYS A 492 -8.75 25.18 9.91
N GLU A 493 -8.74 26.24 10.70
CA GLU A 493 -8.08 26.24 12.02
C GLU A 493 -8.72 25.18 12.95
N GLN A 494 -10.05 25.15 12.99
CA GLN A 494 -10.83 24.18 13.74
C GLN A 494 -10.67 22.75 13.17
N MET A 495 -10.54 22.61 11.86
CA MET A 495 -10.31 21.32 11.21
C MET A 495 -8.95 20.72 11.60
N ILE A 496 -7.89 21.53 11.70
CA ILE A 496 -6.56 21.07 12.12
C ILE A 496 -6.60 20.61 13.60
N GLU A 497 -7.25 21.38 14.47
CA GLU A 497 -7.45 20.98 15.87
C GLU A 497 -8.29 19.69 15.96
N HIS A 498 -9.36 19.59 15.17
CA HIS A 498 -10.20 18.40 15.11
C HIS A 498 -9.40 17.16 14.70
N GLN A 499 -8.65 17.23 13.60
CA GLN A 499 -7.89 16.08 13.08
C GLN A 499 -6.72 15.68 13.97
N SER A 500 -6.10 16.61 14.68
CA SER A 500 -4.99 16.29 15.58
C SER A 500 -5.45 15.67 16.90
N SER A 501 -6.62 16.07 17.42
CA SER A 501 -7.05 15.72 18.78
C SER A 501 -8.31 14.86 18.89
N THR A 502 -9.37 15.17 18.14
CA THR A 502 -10.73 14.64 18.38
C THR A 502 -11.26 13.73 17.29
N CYS A 503 -10.71 13.77 16.08
CA CYS A 503 -11.21 13.01 14.95
C CYS A 503 -11.06 11.49 15.19
N PRO A 504 -12.15 10.70 15.10
CA PRO A 504 -12.08 9.25 15.27
C PRO A 504 -11.20 8.55 14.23
N LEU A 505 -11.10 9.14 13.03
CA LEU A 505 -10.34 8.60 11.92
C LEU A 505 -8.86 9.02 11.95
N ARG A 506 -8.42 9.82 12.92
CA ARG A 506 -7.01 10.20 13.03
C ARG A 506 -6.16 8.97 13.30
N LEU A 507 -4.98 8.90 12.69
CA LEU A 507 -4.08 7.78 12.95
C LEU A 507 -3.24 8.02 14.21
N ILE A 508 -3.11 6.97 15.01
CA ILE A 508 -2.28 6.87 16.19
C ILE A 508 -1.34 5.68 16.06
N MET A 509 -0.19 5.76 16.72
CA MET A 509 0.65 4.59 16.95
C MET A 509 0.13 3.89 18.20
N CYS A 510 -0.36 2.65 18.07
CA CYS A 510 -0.83 1.88 19.21
C CYS A 510 0.34 1.55 20.15
N ARG A 511 0.19 1.85 21.44
CA ARG A 511 1.18 1.53 22.47
C ARG A 511 1.46 0.04 22.68
N PHE A 512 0.54 -0.84 22.26
CA PHE A 512 0.61 -2.27 22.52
C PHE A 512 1.08 -3.09 21.33
N CYS A 513 0.60 -2.80 20.11
CA CYS A 513 1.07 -3.50 18.90
C CYS A 513 2.11 -2.72 18.10
N GLY A 514 2.30 -1.42 18.35
CA GLY A 514 3.22 -0.57 17.60
C GLY A 514 2.70 -0.14 16.21
N ASP A 515 1.54 -0.63 15.78
CA ASP A 515 0.99 -0.33 14.46
C ASP A 515 0.32 1.05 14.40
N MET A 516 0.27 1.60 13.19
CA MET A 516 -0.48 2.80 12.86
C MET A 516 -1.95 2.45 12.57
N VAL A 517 -2.84 2.89 13.45
CA VAL A 517 -4.26 2.54 13.44
C VAL A 517 -5.13 3.78 13.63
N GLN A 518 -6.40 3.70 13.23
CA GLN A 518 -7.35 4.75 13.56
C GLN A 518 -7.57 4.80 15.07
N ALA A 519 -7.66 6.00 15.64
CA ALA A 519 -7.94 6.18 17.06
C ALA A 519 -9.27 5.55 17.46
N GLY A 520 -10.23 5.54 16.53
CA GLY A 520 -11.60 5.16 16.79
C GLY A 520 -12.29 6.22 17.65
N SER A 521 -13.49 5.87 18.08
CA SER A 521 -14.27 6.70 18.98
C SER A 521 -13.70 6.68 20.40
N THR A 522 -14.51 7.01 21.40
CA THR A 522 -14.11 6.88 22.80
C THR A 522 -14.19 5.43 23.25
N PRO A 523 -13.20 4.89 23.99
CA PRO A 523 -13.27 3.54 24.54
C PRO A 523 -14.56 3.31 25.33
N ALA A 524 -15.16 2.12 25.18
CA ALA A 524 -16.35 1.74 25.93
C ALA A 524 -16.09 1.73 27.44
N ASP A 525 -14.95 1.17 27.86
CA ASP A 525 -14.53 1.10 29.26
C ASP A 525 -14.15 2.50 29.81
N ALA A 526 -14.77 2.88 30.93
CA ALA A 526 -14.49 4.14 31.60
C ALA A 526 -13.07 4.21 32.19
N ARG A 527 -12.50 3.07 32.60
CA ARG A 527 -11.13 3.01 33.15
C ARG A 527 -10.10 3.28 32.06
N ASP A 528 -10.33 2.74 30.87
CA ASP A 528 -9.47 2.95 29.70
C ASP A 528 -9.52 4.41 29.24
N ARG A 529 -10.71 5.03 29.27
CA ARG A 529 -10.87 6.47 29.02
C ARG A 529 -10.06 7.34 29.99
N LEU A 530 -10.08 7.03 31.29
CA LEU A 530 -9.30 7.77 32.29
C LEU A 530 -7.79 7.62 32.13
N ARG A 531 -7.33 6.53 31.49
CA ARG A 531 -5.92 6.33 31.15
C ARG A 531 -5.50 6.97 29.84
N GLY A 532 -6.42 7.64 29.14
CA GLY A 532 -6.17 8.24 27.84
C GLY A 532 -5.91 7.22 26.74
N LEU A 533 -6.42 5.99 26.88
CA LEU A 533 -6.37 5.00 25.81
C LEU A 533 -7.38 5.35 24.72
N PHE A 534 -7.04 5.02 23.49
CA PHE A 534 -7.95 5.10 22.34
C PHE A 534 -8.73 3.79 22.17
N GLU A 535 -9.80 3.78 21.36
CA GLU A 535 -10.66 2.60 21.19
C GLU A 535 -9.86 1.37 20.76
N HIS A 536 -8.99 1.53 19.76
CA HIS A 536 -8.10 0.45 19.33
C HIS A 536 -7.16 0.00 20.45
N GLU A 537 -6.57 0.92 21.22
CA GLU A 537 -5.65 0.57 22.30
C GLU A 537 -6.34 -0.17 23.45
N SER A 538 -7.59 0.17 23.75
CA SER A 538 -8.42 -0.54 24.73
C SER A 538 -8.60 -2.02 24.33
N ILE A 539 -8.91 -2.27 23.06
CA ILE A 539 -9.09 -3.63 22.53
C ILE A 539 -7.75 -4.36 22.43
N CYS A 540 -6.75 -3.74 21.81
CA CYS A 540 -5.42 -4.32 21.61
C CYS A 540 -4.72 -4.62 22.93
N GLY A 541 -4.84 -3.72 23.91
CA GLY A 541 -4.27 -3.85 25.24
C GLY A 541 -4.97 -4.91 26.11
N SER A 542 -6.16 -5.38 25.72
CA SER A 542 -6.87 -6.47 26.39
C SER A 542 -6.30 -7.85 26.04
N ARG A 543 -5.40 -7.94 25.05
CA ARG A 543 -4.63 -9.16 24.77
C ARG A 543 -3.75 -9.49 25.96
N THR A 544 -3.57 -10.77 26.24
CA THR A 544 -2.72 -11.23 27.33
C THR A 544 -1.33 -11.64 26.83
N ALA A 545 -0.32 -11.37 27.65
CA ALA A 545 1.04 -11.85 27.48
C ALA A 545 1.55 -12.42 28.80
N PRO A 546 2.43 -13.45 28.79
CA PRO A 546 3.04 -13.95 30.01
C PRO A 546 3.97 -12.89 30.62
N CYS A 547 3.88 -12.68 31.93
CA CYS A 547 4.80 -11.81 32.67
C CYS A 547 6.17 -12.47 32.80
N ASP A 548 7.25 -11.76 32.44
CA ASP A 548 8.62 -12.29 32.50
C ASP A 548 9.07 -12.69 33.91
N SER A 549 8.48 -12.07 34.95
CA SER A 549 8.87 -12.31 36.35
C SER A 549 8.12 -13.46 37.02
N CYS A 550 6.87 -13.76 36.60
CA CYS A 550 6.07 -14.81 37.25
C CYS A 550 5.33 -15.75 36.31
N GLY A 551 5.44 -15.58 35.00
CA GLY A 551 4.81 -16.41 33.97
C GLY A 551 3.29 -16.28 33.88
N ARG A 552 2.64 -15.46 34.71
CA ARG A 552 1.18 -15.27 34.65
C ARG A 552 0.78 -14.53 33.38
N ALA A 553 -0.30 -14.98 32.74
CA ALA A 553 -0.89 -14.29 31.59
C ALA A 553 -1.63 -13.04 32.08
N ILE A 554 -1.11 -11.86 31.75
CA ILE A 554 -1.65 -10.56 32.17
C ILE A 554 -2.00 -9.76 30.92
N MET A 555 -3.09 -9.00 30.97
CA MET A 555 -3.46 -8.09 29.88
C MET A 555 -2.36 -7.04 29.68
N LEU A 556 -1.98 -6.76 28.44
CA LEU A 556 -0.94 -5.80 28.11
C LEU A 556 -1.19 -4.42 28.74
N LYS A 557 -2.45 -3.97 28.78
CA LYS A 557 -2.86 -2.70 29.42
C LYS A 557 -2.79 -2.68 30.94
N GLU A 558 -2.56 -3.83 31.58
CA GLU A 558 -2.41 -3.96 33.04
C GLU A 558 -1.03 -4.48 33.45
N MET A 559 -0.12 -4.72 32.50
CA MET A 559 1.20 -5.26 32.77
C MET A 559 2.03 -4.32 33.65
N ASP A 560 1.93 -3.01 33.42
CA ASP A 560 2.57 -1.96 34.22
C ASP A 560 2.15 -2.04 35.70
N ILE A 561 0.86 -2.15 35.95
CA ILE A 561 0.28 -2.25 37.30
C ILE A 561 0.60 -3.59 37.92
N HIS A 562 0.61 -4.67 37.15
CA HIS A 562 1.01 -5.98 37.64
C HIS A 562 2.46 -5.97 38.12
N VAL A 563 3.38 -5.43 37.31
CA VAL A 563 4.80 -5.31 37.68
C VAL A 563 4.95 -4.45 38.93
N ILE A 564 4.23 -3.33 39.03
CA ILE A 564 4.25 -2.47 40.22
C ILE A 564 3.68 -3.20 41.44
N ALA A 565 2.49 -3.77 41.37
CA ALA A 565 1.80 -4.32 42.53
C ALA A 565 2.39 -5.65 43.02
N VAL A 566 2.98 -6.45 42.12
CA VAL A 566 3.45 -7.81 42.42
C VAL A 566 4.97 -7.89 42.50
N HIS A 567 5.68 -7.07 41.71
CA HIS A 567 7.12 -7.19 41.51
C HIS A 567 7.95 -5.99 41.98
N GLN A 568 7.36 -4.83 42.30
CA GLN A 568 8.11 -3.81 43.04
C GLN A 568 8.37 -4.32 44.46
N LYS A 569 9.63 -4.69 44.70
CA LYS A 569 10.17 -4.74 46.05
C LYS A 569 10.27 -3.30 46.55
N SER A 570 9.69 -3.05 47.72
CA SER A 570 9.93 -1.88 48.55
C SER A 570 11.43 -1.71 48.85
#